data_AF-A0A2R3IKT8-F1
#
_entry.id   AF-A0A2R3IKT8-F1
#
_cell.length_a   1.000
_cell.length_b   1.000
_cell.length_c   1.000
_cell.angle_alpha   90.00
_cell.angle_beta   90.00
_cell.angle_gamma   90.00
#
_symmetry.space_group_name_H-M   'P 1'
#
loop_
_entity.id
_entity.type
_entity.pdbx_description
1 polymer ?
#
loop_
_entity_poly.entity_id
_entity_poly.type
_entity_poly.pdbx_seq_one_letter_code
_entity_poly.pdbx_strand_id
1 'polypeptide(L)'
;MKIRSLRALAKMRAYSADPQMVTLSPKALNIPSGVDPLECQSEAIHDFIQRNRWLHENCIIGLHGSDNQLLEPGEVLMSGTRSSLMRCLLRWEALRILPVWVDGFDSLPEDERATRARQLECLDRARHQCLSVDSWYQNDQELYENARAVIRTGHWALENLPPLDGLEWPAGDIFDLKNPSLPAEYVETGYLEGIFSMIERKDRFHGAGGSIPADELFGIALMSPKSGYELLVKLHIQIETNRAEAAYARRQRAIA
;
A
#
# COMPACT_ATOMS: atom_id res chain seq x y z
N MET A 1 -23.79 -12.98 11.95
CA MET A 1 -22.44 -13.51 12.28
C MET A 1 -21.44 -12.78 11.40
N LYS A 2 -20.59 -11.89 11.97
CA LYS A 2 -19.67 -11.03 11.21
C LYS A 2 -18.55 -11.89 10.63
N ILE A 3 -18.43 -11.93 9.29
CA ILE A 3 -17.30 -12.54 8.61
C ILE A 3 -16.06 -11.71 8.94
N ARG A 4 -15.24 -12.20 9.86
CA ARG A 4 -13.85 -11.75 10.03
C ARG A 4 -13.03 -12.58 9.04
N SER A 5 -12.58 -11.99 7.94
CA SER A 5 -11.77 -12.72 6.97
C SER A 5 -10.42 -13.10 7.60
N LEU A 6 -9.94 -14.32 7.30
CA LEU A 6 -8.63 -14.82 7.73
C LEU A 6 -7.46 -13.97 7.22
N ARG A 7 -7.65 -13.16 6.16
CA ARG A 7 -6.71 -12.14 5.66
C ARG A 7 -6.45 -11.00 6.66
N ALA A 8 -7.45 -10.60 7.44
CA ALA A 8 -7.29 -9.59 8.49
C ALA A 8 -6.46 -10.11 9.68
N LEU A 9 -6.56 -11.42 9.97
CA LEU A 9 -5.77 -12.10 11.01
C LEU A 9 -4.34 -12.42 10.57
N ALA A 10 -4.11 -12.69 9.29
CA ALA A 10 -2.77 -12.94 8.73
C ALA A 10 -1.91 -11.66 8.68
N LYS A 11 -2.51 -10.50 8.32
CA LYS A 11 -1.80 -9.21 8.35
C LYS A 11 -1.39 -8.85 9.78
N MET A 12 -2.27 -8.97 10.77
CA MET A 12 -1.93 -8.64 12.17
C MET A 12 -0.85 -9.53 12.81
N ARG A 13 -0.65 -10.78 12.36
CA ARG A 13 0.33 -11.72 12.95
C ARG A 13 1.75 -11.62 12.38
N ALA A 14 1.95 -11.04 11.20
CA ALA A 14 3.29 -10.84 10.64
C ALA A 14 4.05 -9.65 11.29
N TYR A 15 3.33 -8.68 11.85
CA TYR A 15 3.90 -7.44 12.41
C TYR A 15 4.68 -7.61 13.73
N SER A 16 4.57 -8.75 14.42
CA SER A 16 5.30 -9.03 15.66
C SER A 16 6.52 -9.94 15.49
N ALA A 17 6.88 -10.29 14.25
CA ALA A 17 7.93 -11.29 13.97
C ALA A 17 9.12 -10.79 13.14
N ASP A 18 9.12 -9.53 12.66
CA ASP A 18 10.33 -8.91 12.13
C ASP A 18 11.07 -8.19 13.28
N PRO A 19 12.14 -8.78 13.85
CA PRO A 19 12.90 -8.16 14.94
C PRO A 19 13.60 -6.85 14.52
N GLN A 20 13.53 -6.47 13.23
CA GLN A 20 14.11 -5.24 12.70
C GLN A 20 13.07 -4.16 12.44
N MET A 21 11.81 -4.33 12.85
CA MET A 21 10.78 -3.30 12.76
C MET A 21 10.64 -2.55 14.09
N VAL A 22 10.67 -1.22 14.02
CA VAL A 22 10.39 -0.33 15.17
C VAL A 22 9.25 0.61 14.82
N THR A 23 8.44 0.94 15.84
CA THR A 23 7.22 1.71 15.65
C THR A 23 7.07 2.76 16.75
N LEU A 24 6.80 4.00 16.35
CA LEU A 24 6.27 5.04 17.21
C LEU A 24 4.77 5.11 17.00
N SER A 25 4.00 4.74 18.02
CA SER A 25 2.55 4.84 17.95
C SER A 25 2.11 6.30 18.05
N PRO A 26 1.11 6.74 17.27
CA PRO A 26 0.51 8.06 17.42
C PRO A 26 0.04 8.34 18.85
N LYS A 27 -0.42 7.31 19.59
CA LYS A 27 -0.89 7.46 20.98
C LYS A 27 0.20 7.91 21.95
N ALA A 28 1.48 7.68 21.61
CA ALA A 28 2.60 8.19 22.40
C ALA A 28 2.82 9.69 22.17
N LEU A 29 2.25 10.23 21.10
CA LEU A 29 2.33 11.62 20.70
C LEU A 29 1.00 12.29 21.04
N ASN A 30 1.01 13.33 21.87
CA ASN A 30 -0.21 14.09 22.20
C ASN A 30 -0.58 15.03 21.04
N ILE A 31 -0.84 14.48 19.85
CA ILE A 31 -1.12 15.24 18.62
C ILE A 31 -2.60 15.64 18.63
N PRO A 32 -2.92 16.94 18.51
CA PRO A 32 -4.30 17.38 18.33
C PRO A 32 -4.90 16.82 17.03
N SER A 33 -6.20 16.51 17.05
CA SER A 33 -6.88 16.02 15.85
C SER A 33 -6.79 17.05 14.72
N GLY A 34 -6.44 16.59 13.52
CA GLY A 34 -6.37 17.44 12.33
C GLY A 34 -5.14 18.35 12.28
N VAL A 35 -4.05 18.02 12.98
CA VAL A 35 -2.77 18.76 12.93
C VAL A 35 -1.65 17.90 12.36
N ASP A 36 -0.74 18.51 11.59
CA ASP A 36 0.40 17.81 11.01
C ASP A 36 1.35 17.36 12.14
N PRO A 37 1.61 16.05 12.27
CA PRO A 37 2.59 15.53 13.21
C PRO A 37 4.00 16.12 13.00
N LEU A 38 4.38 16.41 11.76
CA LEU A 38 5.67 17.02 11.43
C LEU A 38 5.77 18.46 11.94
N GLU A 39 4.67 19.17 12.13
CA GLU A 39 4.65 20.52 12.69
C GLU A 39 4.60 20.49 14.21
N CYS A 40 3.70 19.68 14.79
CA CYS A 40 3.41 19.68 16.21
C CYS A 40 4.39 18.87 17.07
N GLN A 41 4.89 17.73 16.55
CA GLN A 41 5.70 16.77 17.31
C GLN A 41 7.04 16.47 16.60
N SER A 42 7.55 17.44 15.83
CA SER A 42 8.80 17.33 15.06
C SER A 42 9.99 16.82 15.87
N GLU A 43 10.20 17.34 17.08
CA GLU A 43 11.30 16.96 17.97
C GLU A 43 11.18 15.49 18.42
N ALA A 44 9.99 15.05 18.84
CA ALA A 44 9.77 13.69 19.32
C ALA A 44 9.94 12.66 18.20
N ILE A 45 9.45 12.98 16.99
CA ILE A 45 9.62 12.17 15.78
C ILE A 45 11.10 12.09 15.39
N HIS A 46 11.79 13.24 15.35
CA HIS A 46 13.22 13.30 15.05
C HIS A 46 14.04 12.49 16.06
N ASP A 47 13.78 12.64 17.36
CA ASP A 47 14.45 11.88 18.42
C ASP A 47 14.24 10.37 18.26
N PHE A 48 13.03 9.93 17.92
CA PHE A 48 12.74 8.53 17.66
C PHE A 48 13.56 8.00 16.47
N ILE A 49 13.62 8.74 15.37
CA ILE A 49 14.41 8.38 14.18
C ILE A 49 15.90 8.30 14.52
N GLN A 50 16.43 9.28 15.26
CA GLN A 50 17.85 9.32 15.64
C GLN A 50 18.25 8.16 16.58
N ARG A 51 17.37 7.80 17.53
CA ARG A 51 17.60 6.62 18.40
C ARG A 51 17.66 5.32 17.61
N ASN A 52 16.98 5.26 16.47
CA ASN A 52 16.92 4.12 15.58
C ASN A 52 17.68 4.36 14.26
N ARG A 53 18.76 5.16 14.29
CA ARG A 53 19.51 5.58 13.09
C ARG A 53 19.99 4.45 12.18
N TRP A 54 20.14 3.24 12.69
CA TRP A 54 20.54 2.07 11.90
C TRP A 54 19.43 1.61 10.92
N LEU A 55 18.22 2.14 11.07
CA LEU A 55 17.05 1.92 10.21
C LEU A 55 16.64 3.17 9.42
N HIS A 56 17.41 4.27 9.48
CA HIS A 56 16.98 5.54 8.88
C HIS A 56 16.77 5.43 7.38
N GLU A 57 17.41 4.50 6.69
CA GLU A 57 17.27 4.34 5.25
C GLU A 57 15.86 3.92 4.81
N ASN A 58 15.01 3.46 5.74
CA ASN A 58 13.65 3.02 5.47
C ASN A 58 12.74 3.46 6.62
N CYS A 59 12.19 4.67 6.51
CA CYS A 59 11.26 5.21 7.50
C CYS A 59 10.04 5.83 6.81
N ILE A 60 8.85 5.55 7.33
CA ILE A 60 7.60 6.18 6.91
C ILE A 60 6.97 6.87 8.11
N ILE A 61 6.49 8.08 7.88
CA ILE A 61 5.72 8.86 8.85
C ILE A 61 4.32 9.08 8.27
N GLY A 62 3.27 8.76 9.03
CA GLY A 62 1.90 9.13 8.70
C GLY A 62 1.67 10.63 8.85
N LEU A 63 1.13 11.25 7.81
CA LEU A 63 0.76 12.66 7.76
C LEU A 63 -0.77 12.81 7.82
N HIS A 64 -1.22 13.99 8.23
CA HIS A 64 -2.64 14.35 8.15
C HIS A 64 -3.03 14.89 6.77
N GLY A 65 -4.33 15.09 6.54
CA GLY A 65 -4.82 15.90 5.41
C GLY A 65 -4.91 15.16 4.06
N SER A 66 -4.60 13.87 4.03
CA SER A 66 -4.80 13.01 2.86
C SER A 66 -6.13 12.28 2.91
N ASP A 67 -6.68 11.94 1.74
CA ASP A 67 -7.87 11.10 1.59
C ASP A 67 -7.57 9.60 1.79
N ASN A 68 -6.34 9.15 1.48
CA ASN A 68 -5.97 7.74 1.52
C ASN A 68 -5.31 7.31 2.83
N GLN A 69 -4.77 8.25 3.62
CA GLN A 69 -4.15 8.06 4.95
C GLN A 69 -3.65 6.63 5.21
N LEU A 70 -2.54 6.25 4.56
CA LEU A 70 -2.01 4.89 4.63
C LEU A 70 -1.52 4.50 6.02
N LEU A 71 -1.10 5.49 6.82
CA LEU A 71 -0.70 5.34 8.21
C LEU A 71 -1.48 6.34 9.06
N GLU A 72 -1.63 6.02 10.35
CA GLU A 72 -2.23 7.00 11.26
C GLU A 72 -1.33 8.24 11.36
N PRO A 73 -1.88 9.47 11.39
CA PRO A 73 -1.06 10.68 11.55
C PRO A 73 -0.17 10.60 12.80
N GLY A 74 1.14 10.69 12.60
CA GLY A 74 2.16 10.64 13.66
C GLY A 74 2.68 9.24 13.93
N GLU A 75 2.15 8.22 13.25
CA GLU A 75 2.72 6.88 13.26
C GLU A 75 4.04 6.91 12.52
N VAL A 76 5.11 6.46 13.17
CA VAL A 76 6.43 6.31 12.53
C VAL A 76 6.78 4.84 12.48
N LEU A 77 6.97 4.31 11.28
CA LEU A 77 7.43 2.94 11.04
C LEU A 77 8.84 2.98 10.46
N MET A 78 9.75 2.19 11.01
CA MET A 78 11.08 1.98 10.44
C MET A 78 11.38 0.50 10.38
N SER A 79 12.05 0.06 9.30
CA SER A 79 12.35 -1.36 9.11
C SER A 79 13.68 -1.57 8.38
N GLY A 80 14.35 -2.70 8.63
CA GLY A 80 15.61 -3.03 7.99
C GLY A 80 15.49 -3.30 6.48
N THR A 81 14.28 -3.56 5.98
CA THR A 81 14.07 -3.85 4.55
C THR A 81 12.93 -3.03 3.94
N ARG A 82 13.12 -2.64 2.67
CA ARG A 82 12.07 -2.04 1.83
C ARG A 82 10.82 -2.91 1.77
N SER A 83 10.98 -4.23 1.65
CA SER A 83 9.85 -5.16 1.52
C SER A 83 8.99 -5.19 2.79
N SER A 84 9.61 -5.24 3.97
CA SER A 84 8.90 -5.16 5.26
C SER A 84 8.17 -3.83 5.40
N LEU A 85 8.81 -2.72 5.03
CA LEU A 85 8.21 -1.39 5.08
C LEU A 85 7.03 -1.24 4.11
N MET A 86 7.16 -1.74 2.87
CA MET A 86 6.09 -1.77 1.87
C MET A 86 4.89 -2.59 2.35
N ARG A 87 5.14 -3.73 3.00
CA ARG A 87 4.08 -4.55 3.59
C ARG A 87 3.31 -3.83 4.70
N CYS A 88 3.91 -2.85 5.37
CA CYS A 88 3.19 -2.02 6.34
C CYS A 88 2.13 -1.12 5.67
N LEU A 89 2.28 -0.83 4.37
CA LEU A 89 1.28 -0.11 3.58
C LEU A 89 0.12 -1.01 3.11
N LEU A 90 0.09 -2.30 3.47
CA LEU A 90 -1.00 -3.25 3.17
C LEU A 90 -2.32 -2.93 3.91
N ARG A 91 -2.64 -1.65 4.18
CA ARG A 91 -3.98 -1.21 4.54
C ARG A 91 -4.81 -1.01 3.27
N TRP A 92 -5.10 -2.11 2.59
CA TRP A 92 -5.96 -2.14 1.40
C TRP A 92 -7.29 -1.41 1.61
N GLU A 93 -7.84 -1.48 2.82
CA GLU A 93 -9.06 -0.77 3.19
C GLU A 93 -8.91 0.77 3.08
N ALA A 94 -7.72 1.30 3.36
CA ALA A 94 -7.42 2.73 3.25
C ALA A 94 -7.33 3.17 1.78
N LEU A 95 -6.73 2.33 0.93
CA LEU A 95 -6.69 2.52 -0.52
C LEU A 95 -8.02 2.22 -1.20
N ARG A 96 -8.92 1.48 -0.54
CA ARG A 96 -10.18 0.95 -1.06
C ARG A 96 -10.06 0.04 -2.28
N ILE A 97 -8.85 -0.27 -2.73
CA ILE A 97 -8.58 -1.04 -3.95
C ILE A 97 -8.62 -2.53 -3.68
N LEU A 98 -9.11 -3.30 -4.64
CA LEU A 98 -9.11 -4.75 -4.58
C LEU A 98 -8.81 -5.35 -5.96
N PRO A 99 -7.93 -6.37 -6.05
CA PRO A 99 -7.82 -7.14 -7.28
C PRO A 99 -9.10 -7.97 -7.48
N VAL A 100 -9.70 -7.83 -8.64
CA VAL A 100 -10.88 -8.58 -9.06
C VAL A 100 -10.56 -9.28 -10.37
N TRP A 101 -10.92 -10.56 -10.45
CA TRP A 101 -10.82 -11.29 -11.70
C TRP A 101 -11.96 -10.86 -12.62
N VAL A 102 -11.62 -10.27 -13.76
CA VAL A 102 -12.58 -9.90 -14.80
C VAL A 102 -12.55 -10.97 -15.88
N ASP A 103 -13.63 -11.72 -15.95
CA ASP A 103 -13.79 -12.80 -16.91
C ASP A 103 -14.14 -12.28 -18.30
N GLY A 104 -13.31 -12.60 -19.29
CA GLY A 104 -13.52 -12.20 -20.68
C GLY A 104 -14.34 -13.20 -21.50
N PHE A 105 -14.67 -14.37 -20.96
CA PHE A 105 -15.27 -15.47 -21.71
C PHE A 105 -16.55 -15.09 -22.45
N ASP A 106 -17.44 -14.35 -21.80
CA ASP A 106 -18.74 -13.96 -22.37
C ASP A 106 -18.63 -12.87 -23.43
N SER A 107 -17.48 -12.20 -23.52
CA SER A 107 -17.19 -11.20 -24.56
C SER A 107 -16.62 -11.79 -25.84
N LEU A 108 -16.22 -13.06 -25.82
CA LEU A 108 -15.67 -13.76 -27.00
C LEU A 108 -16.74 -13.98 -28.08
N PRO A 109 -16.33 -14.04 -29.37
CA PRO A 109 -17.16 -14.55 -30.46
C PRO A 109 -17.78 -15.93 -30.14
N GLU A 110 -18.96 -16.22 -30.68
CA GLU A 110 -19.74 -17.42 -30.34
C GLU A 110 -18.99 -18.73 -30.67
N ASP A 111 -18.31 -18.77 -31.80
CA ASP A 111 -17.49 -19.90 -32.27
C ASP A 111 -16.26 -20.14 -31.39
N GLU A 112 -15.58 -19.07 -30.98
CA GLU A 112 -14.49 -19.15 -30.00
C GLU A 112 -15.01 -19.60 -28.64
N ARG A 113 -16.12 -19.03 -28.17
CA ARG A 113 -16.74 -19.39 -26.88
C ARG A 113 -17.16 -20.86 -26.85
N ALA A 114 -17.74 -21.37 -27.94
CA ALA A 114 -18.08 -22.78 -28.07
C ALA A 114 -16.85 -23.69 -28.00
N THR A 115 -15.74 -23.27 -28.63
CA THR A 115 -14.46 -23.99 -28.57
C THR A 115 -13.90 -23.99 -27.14
N ARG A 116 -13.88 -22.83 -26.47
CA ARG A 116 -13.42 -22.69 -25.09
C ARG A 116 -14.30 -23.47 -24.10
N ALA A 117 -15.62 -23.48 -24.29
CA ALA A 117 -16.55 -24.26 -23.47
C ALA A 117 -16.22 -25.76 -23.49
N ARG A 118 -15.92 -26.31 -24.68
CA ARG A 118 -15.49 -27.71 -24.82
C ARG A 118 -14.16 -27.97 -24.12
N GLN A 119 -13.20 -27.05 -24.23
CA GLN A 119 -11.91 -27.15 -23.54
C GLN A 119 -12.08 -27.15 -22.01
N LEU A 120 -12.97 -26.32 -21.49
CA LEU A 120 -13.33 -26.29 -20.07
C LEU A 120 -13.96 -27.60 -19.62
N GLU A 121 -14.90 -28.15 -20.40
CA GLU A 121 -15.54 -29.44 -20.08
C GLU A 121 -14.50 -30.59 -20.02
N CYS A 122 -13.57 -30.63 -20.97
CA CYS A 122 -12.47 -31.59 -20.96
C CYS A 122 -11.58 -31.43 -19.72
N LEU A 123 -11.24 -30.19 -19.34
CA LEU A 123 -10.43 -29.90 -18.16
C LEU A 123 -11.15 -30.32 -16.87
N ASP A 124 -12.44 -30.01 -16.75
CA ASP A 124 -13.26 -30.38 -15.59
C ASP A 124 -13.37 -31.90 -15.45
N ARG A 125 -13.51 -32.63 -16.57
CA ARG A 125 -13.52 -34.10 -16.57
C ARG A 125 -12.20 -34.68 -16.09
N ALA A 126 -11.06 -34.12 -16.54
CA ALA A 126 -9.74 -34.55 -16.10
C ALA A 126 -9.55 -34.33 -14.59
N ARG A 127 -9.98 -33.18 -14.06
CA ARG A 127 -9.97 -32.90 -12.61
C ARG A 127 -10.77 -33.95 -11.82
N HIS A 128 -11.97 -34.29 -12.27
CA HIS A 128 -12.79 -35.30 -11.58
C HIS A 128 -12.11 -36.68 -11.54
N GLN A 129 -11.43 -37.06 -12.63
CA GLN A 129 -10.67 -38.31 -12.68
C GLN A 129 -9.50 -38.30 -11.70
N CYS A 130 -8.73 -37.21 -11.61
CA CYS A 130 -7.63 -37.09 -10.65
C CYS A 130 -8.11 -37.14 -9.19
N LEU A 131 -9.22 -36.47 -8.87
CA LEU A 131 -9.83 -36.54 -7.53
C LEU A 131 -10.26 -37.97 -7.15
N SER A 132 -10.71 -38.77 -8.12
CA SER A 132 -11.17 -40.14 -7.88
C SER A 132 -10.06 -41.16 -7.59
N VAL A 133 -8.80 -40.81 -7.86
CA VAL A 133 -7.63 -41.68 -7.67
C VAL A 133 -6.68 -41.15 -6.58
N ASP A 134 -7.17 -40.27 -5.69
CA ASP A 134 -6.43 -39.63 -4.60
C ASP A 134 -5.13 -38.91 -5.02
N SER A 135 -5.04 -38.47 -6.28
CA SER A 135 -3.86 -37.78 -6.83
C SER A 135 -3.94 -36.25 -6.78
N TRP A 136 -4.95 -35.70 -6.09
CA TRP A 136 -5.21 -34.26 -6.08
C TRP A 136 -4.66 -33.59 -4.80
N TYR A 137 -3.58 -32.83 -4.97
CA TYR A 137 -2.98 -32.05 -3.91
C TYR A 137 -3.44 -30.59 -3.95
N GLN A 138 -3.14 -29.84 -2.88
CA GLN A 138 -3.46 -28.42 -2.79
C GLN A 138 -2.82 -27.59 -3.93
N ASN A 139 -1.61 -27.95 -4.35
CA ASN A 139 -0.93 -27.30 -5.48
C ASN A 139 -1.63 -27.61 -6.83
N ASP A 140 -2.26 -28.78 -6.98
CA ASP A 140 -3.01 -29.11 -8.20
C ASP A 140 -4.29 -28.30 -8.32
N GLN A 141 -4.91 -27.96 -7.18
CA GLN A 141 -6.07 -27.06 -7.15
C GLN A 141 -5.70 -25.67 -7.70
N GLU A 142 -4.56 -25.11 -7.27
CA GLU A 142 -4.08 -23.81 -7.76
C GLU A 142 -3.72 -23.87 -9.26
N LEU A 143 -3.00 -24.91 -9.70
CA LEU A 143 -2.67 -25.09 -11.12
C LEU A 143 -3.90 -25.24 -12.00
N TYR A 144 -4.93 -25.95 -11.53
CA TYR A 144 -6.20 -26.09 -12.23
C TYR A 144 -6.97 -24.77 -12.28
N GLU A 145 -7.04 -24.02 -11.19
CA GLU A 145 -7.69 -22.70 -11.17
C GLU A 145 -7.03 -21.75 -12.18
N ASN A 146 -5.70 -21.74 -12.24
CA ASN A 146 -4.94 -20.98 -13.22
C ASN A 146 -5.21 -21.45 -14.65
N ALA A 147 -5.15 -22.75 -14.93
CA ALA A 147 -5.44 -23.31 -16.26
C ALA A 147 -6.87 -22.98 -16.71
N ARG A 148 -7.83 -23.09 -15.80
CA ARG A 148 -9.24 -22.76 -16.05
C ARG A 148 -9.42 -21.27 -16.32
N ALA A 149 -8.74 -20.40 -15.58
CA ALA A 149 -8.76 -18.95 -15.80
C ALA A 149 -8.17 -18.57 -17.17
N VAL A 150 -7.05 -19.19 -17.56
CA VAL A 150 -6.42 -19.00 -18.88
C VAL A 150 -7.37 -19.39 -20.02
N ILE A 151 -8.06 -20.55 -19.91
CA ILE A 151 -9.02 -20.98 -20.93
C ILE A 151 -10.24 -20.04 -21.01
N ARG A 152 -10.63 -19.44 -19.89
CA ARG A 152 -11.70 -18.43 -19.83
C ARG A 152 -11.28 -17.04 -20.34
N THR A 153 -9.99 -16.85 -20.65
CA THR A 153 -9.44 -15.62 -21.26
C THR A 153 -9.86 -14.34 -20.53
N GLY A 154 -9.65 -14.29 -19.21
CA GLY A 154 -9.85 -13.10 -18.39
C GLY A 154 -8.54 -12.42 -18.00
N HIS A 155 -8.63 -11.42 -17.12
CA HIS A 155 -7.48 -10.74 -16.53
C HIS A 155 -7.79 -10.27 -15.11
N TRP A 156 -6.75 -9.97 -14.34
CA TRP A 156 -6.90 -9.26 -13.08
C TRP A 156 -7.08 -7.76 -13.35
N ALA A 157 -8.15 -7.19 -12.80
CA ALA A 157 -8.36 -5.75 -12.76
C ALA A 157 -8.25 -5.26 -11.32
N LEU A 158 -7.89 -3.99 -11.15
CA LEU A 158 -7.96 -3.31 -9.85
C LEU A 158 -9.25 -2.50 -9.81
N GLU A 159 -10.19 -2.91 -8.98
CA GLU A 159 -11.44 -2.18 -8.76
C GLU A 159 -11.29 -1.22 -7.58
N ASN A 160 -12.17 -0.20 -7.54
CA ASN A 160 -12.22 0.80 -6.48
C ASN A 160 -10.93 1.62 -6.33
N LEU A 161 -10.21 1.84 -7.44
CA LEU A 161 -9.24 2.93 -7.54
C LEU A 161 -9.97 4.20 -7.09
N PRO A 162 -9.56 4.85 -6.00
CA PRO A 162 -10.32 5.96 -5.46
C PRO A 162 -10.40 7.05 -6.54
N PRO A 163 -11.59 7.42 -7.02
CA PRO A 163 -11.73 8.59 -7.87
C PRO A 163 -11.46 9.79 -6.97
N LEU A 164 -10.24 10.30 -7.05
CA LEU A 164 -9.94 11.59 -6.48
C LEU A 164 -10.29 12.59 -7.57
N ASP A 165 -11.32 13.39 -7.32
CA ASP A 165 -11.85 14.34 -8.31
C ASP A 165 -10.69 15.14 -8.92
N GLY A 166 -10.50 14.97 -10.23
CA GLY A 166 -9.43 15.66 -10.95
C GLY A 166 -8.03 15.09 -10.77
N LEU A 167 -7.87 13.82 -10.38
CA LEU A 167 -6.62 13.05 -10.49
C LEU A 167 -6.86 11.78 -11.30
N GLU A 168 -6.13 11.62 -12.40
CA GLU A 168 -6.08 10.34 -13.10
C GLU A 168 -5.18 9.41 -12.30
N TRP A 169 -5.78 8.44 -11.62
CA TRP A 169 -5.02 7.34 -11.07
C TRP A 169 -4.29 6.62 -12.20
N PRO A 170 -3.02 6.24 -12.03
CA PRO A 170 -2.35 5.36 -12.96
C PRO A 170 -3.20 4.09 -13.08
N ALA A 171 -3.75 3.86 -14.27
CA ALA A 171 -4.55 2.68 -14.56
C ALA A 171 -3.75 1.42 -14.21
N GLY A 172 -4.46 0.32 -13.90
CA GLY A 172 -3.85 -0.98 -13.57
C GLY A 172 -2.80 -1.45 -14.60
N ASP A 173 -2.93 -0.99 -15.84
CA ASP A 173 -2.00 -1.17 -16.96
C ASP A 173 -0.56 -0.72 -16.66
N ILE A 174 -0.38 0.33 -15.85
CA ILE A 174 0.94 0.86 -15.47
C ILE A 174 1.70 -0.13 -14.57
N PHE A 175 0.98 -1.03 -13.90
CA PHE A 175 1.54 -2.08 -13.05
C PHE A 175 1.68 -3.43 -13.77
N ASP A 176 1.41 -3.49 -15.08
CA ASP A 176 1.49 -4.69 -15.93
C ASP A 176 0.68 -5.89 -15.41
N LEU A 177 -0.47 -5.62 -14.77
CA LEU A 177 -1.29 -6.64 -14.10
C LEU A 177 -2.27 -7.37 -15.04
N LYS A 178 -1.87 -7.62 -16.29
CA LYS A 178 -2.73 -8.26 -17.31
C LYS A 178 -2.56 -9.77 -17.41
N ASN A 179 -1.73 -10.37 -16.55
CA ASN A 179 -1.38 -11.78 -16.66
C ASN A 179 -2.39 -12.67 -15.90
N PRO A 180 -3.11 -13.57 -16.62
CA PRO A 180 -4.09 -14.46 -16.01
C PRO A 180 -3.49 -15.53 -15.09
N SER A 181 -2.18 -15.75 -15.17
CA SER A 181 -1.45 -16.75 -14.38
C SER A 181 -0.96 -16.21 -13.03
N LEU A 182 -1.20 -14.93 -12.72
CA LEU A 182 -0.80 -14.36 -11.43
C LEU A 182 -1.84 -14.69 -10.36
N PRO A 183 -1.43 -15.18 -9.17
CA PRO A 183 -2.32 -15.22 -8.02
C PRO A 183 -2.67 -13.81 -7.52
N ALA A 184 -3.83 -13.67 -6.87
CA ALA A 184 -4.26 -12.38 -6.30
C ALA A 184 -3.20 -11.74 -5.37
N GLU A 185 -2.45 -12.54 -4.59
CA GLU A 185 -1.39 -12.03 -3.71
C GLU A 185 -0.23 -11.38 -4.47
N TYR A 186 0.11 -11.90 -5.66
CA TYR A 186 1.16 -11.32 -6.49
C TYR A 186 0.70 -10.02 -7.13
N VAL A 187 -0.56 -9.96 -7.58
CA VAL A 187 -1.20 -8.73 -8.07
C VAL A 187 -1.19 -7.66 -6.97
N GLU A 188 -1.53 -8.06 -5.74
CA GLU A 188 -1.51 -7.19 -4.56
C GLU A 188 -0.11 -6.64 -4.27
N THR A 189 0.89 -7.52 -4.29
CA THR A 189 2.28 -7.15 -4.03
C THR A 189 2.84 -6.22 -5.10
N GLY A 190 2.59 -6.53 -6.39
CA GLY A 190 3.04 -5.70 -7.51
C GLY A 190 2.42 -4.30 -7.47
N TYR A 191 1.15 -4.20 -7.09
CA TYR A 191 0.48 -2.90 -6.93
C TYR A 191 1.09 -2.05 -5.80
N LEU A 192 1.33 -2.64 -4.62
CA LEU A 192 2.00 -1.93 -3.53
C LEU A 192 3.42 -1.52 -3.88
N GLU A 193 4.14 -2.37 -4.59
CA GLU A 193 5.47 -2.03 -5.09
C GLU A 193 5.43 -0.84 -6.05
N GLY A 194 4.41 -0.78 -6.89
CA GLY A 194 4.09 0.39 -7.71
C GLY A 194 3.89 1.66 -6.88
N ILE A 195 2.95 1.64 -5.93
CA ILE A 195 2.70 2.78 -5.02
C ILE A 195 3.96 3.21 -4.30
N PHE A 196 4.64 2.26 -3.65
CA PHE A 196 5.85 2.55 -2.88
C PHE A 196 6.92 3.19 -3.76
N SER A 197 7.08 2.71 -4.99
CA SER A 197 8.05 3.26 -5.95
C SER A 197 7.68 4.68 -6.41
N MET A 198 6.40 4.97 -6.62
CA MET A 198 5.92 6.33 -6.93
C MET A 198 6.21 7.29 -5.78
N ILE A 199 5.94 6.86 -4.54
CA ILE A 199 6.21 7.66 -3.33
C ILE A 199 7.72 7.88 -3.14
N GLU A 200 8.54 6.85 -3.36
CA GLU A 200 10.00 6.92 -3.25
C GLU A 200 10.59 7.97 -4.21
N ARG A 201 10.05 8.01 -5.44
CA ARG A 201 10.45 8.95 -6.50
C ARG A 201 9.82 10.32 -6.36
N LYS A 202 8.89 10.50 -5.41
CA LYS A 202 8.07 11.71 -5.25
C LYS A 202 7.41 12.15 -6.55
N ASP A 203 6.94 11.15 -7.31
CA ASP A 203 6.18 11.40 -8.52
C ASP A 203 4.89 12.16 -8.18
N ARG A 204 4.38 12.91 -9.16
CA ARG A 204 3.14 13.68 -8.99
C ARG A 204 2.03 13.04 -9.80
N PHE A 205 0.83 13.03 -9.22
CA PHE A 205 -0.39 12.65 -9.91
C PHE A 205 -0.97 13.87 -10.58
N HIS A 206 -1.41 13.73 -11.82
CA HIS A 206 -1.97 14.82 -12.61
C HIS A 206 -3.45 14.57 -12.86
N GLY A 207 -4.24 15.62 -12.84
CA GLY A 207 -5.54 15.59 -13.49
C GLY A 207 -6.16 16.98 -13.58
N ALA A 208 -7.48 17.02 -13.76
CA ALA A 208 -8.21 18.24 -14.09
C ALA A 208 -8.02 19.38 -13.08
N GLY A 209 -7.77 19.07 -11.80
CA GLY A 209 -7.60 20.05 -10.72
C GLY A 209 -6.15 20.54 -10.51
N GLY A 210 -5.18 19.97 -11.22
CA GLY A 210 -3.76 20.26 -11.03
C GLY A 210 -2.93 19.02 -10.75
N SER A 211 -1.78 19.22 -10.11
CA SER A 211 -0.81 18.15 -9.84
C SER A 211 -0.58 18.00 -8.34
N ILE A 212 -0.82 16.80 -7.80
CA ILE A 212 -0.69 16.49 -6.36
C ILE A 212 0.50 15.54 -6.16
N PRO A 213 1.48 15.88 -5.31
CA PRO A 213 2.57 14.98 -4.93
C PRO A 213 2.09 13.66 -4.31
N ALA A 214 2.82 12.57 -4.53
CA ALA A 214 2.48 11.26 -3.99
C ALA A 214 2.43 11.23 -2.45
N ASP A 215 3.32 11.93 -1.76
CA ASP A 215 3.35 11.99 -0.29
C ASP A 215 2.09 12.67 0.28
N GLU A 216 1.64 13.75 -0.34
CA GLU A 216 0.36 14.40 -0.02
C GLU A 216 -0.84 13.50 -0.35
N LEU A 217 -0.80 12.81 -1.49
CA LEU A 217 -1.88 11.93 -1.93
C LEU A 217 -2.12 10.76 -0.98
N PHE A 218 -1.04 10.16 -0.48
CA PHE A 218 -1.08 8.98 0.39
C PHE A 218 -1.01 9.32 1.88
N GLY A 219 -0.78 10.58 2.23
CA GLY A 219 -0.66 11.04 3.60
C GLY A 219 0.52 10.40 4.29
N ILE A 220 1.64 10.24 3.59
CA ILE A 220 2.85 9.66 4.16
C ILE A 220 4.10 10.40 3.70
N ALA A 221 5.03 10.65 4.63
CA ALA A 221 6.38 11.05 4.29
C ALA A 221 7.30 9.81 4.33
N LEU A 222 7.93 9.50 3.20
CA LEU A 222 8.88 8.39 3.07
C LEU A 222 10.32 8.90 3.04
N MET A 223 11.14 8.35 3.93
CA MET A 223 12.59 8.40 3.88
C MET A 223 13.08 7.08 3.29
N SER A 224 13.73 7.16 2.13
CA SER A 224 14.30 6.02 1.39
C SER A 224 15.82 6.20 1.23
N PRO A 225 16.57 5.17 0.80
CA PRO A 225 18.00 5.35 0.50
C PRO A 225 18.24 6.38 -0.62
N LYS A 226 17.26 6.63 -1.50
CA LYS A 226 17.38 7.53 -2.66
C LYS A 226 17.03 8.98 -2.35
N SER A 227 16.09 9.21 -1.45
CA SER A 227 15.53 10.54 -1.13
C SER A 227 15.61 10.90 0.36
N GLY A 228 16.37 10.11 1.13
CA GLY A 228 16.18 10.02 2.58
C GLY A 228 16.56 11.25 3.40
N TYR A 229 17.48 12.07 2.90
CA TYR A 229 17.89 13.27 3.61
C TYR A 229 16.82 14.36 3.63
N GLU A 230 15.89 14.39 2.68
CA GLU A 230 14.91 15.47 2.58
C GLU A 230 13.94 15.50 3.77
N LEU A 231 13.56 14.33 4.28
CA LEU A 231 12.66 14.24 5.44
C LEU A 231 13.35 14.74 6.72
N LEU A 232 14.62 14.35 6.92
CA LEU A 232 15.41 14.81 8.06
C LEU A 232 15.66 16.32 8.00
N VAL A 233 15.92 16.87 6.81
CA VAL A 233 16.07 18.32 6.61
C VAL A 233 14.76 19.04 6.91
N LYS A 234 13.62 18.55 6.39
CA LYS A 234 12.28 19.11 6.70
C LYS A 234 12.02 19.13 8.21
N LEU A 235 12.25 18.00 8.90
CA LEU A 235 12.12 17.91 10.35
C LEU A 235 13.01 18.91 11.07
N HIS A 236 14.29 19.02 10.68
CA HIS A 236 15.22 19.93 11.30
C HIS A 236 14.80 21.40 11.16
N ILE A 237 14.39 21.82 9.95
CA ILE A 237 13.88 23.18 9.70
C ILE A 237 12.67 23.46 10.58
N GLN A 238 11.74 22.51 10.69
CA GLN A 238 10.53 22.69 11.50
C GLN A 238 10.83 22.79 12.99
N ILE A 239 11.77 21.97 13.50
CA ILE A 239 12.24 22.05 14.89
C ILE A 239 12.79 23.45 15.20
N GLU A 240 13.67 23.96 14.35
CA GLU A 240 14.26 25.30 14.55
C GLU A 240 13.21 26.41 14.45
N THR A 241 12.23 26.25 13.56
CA THR A 241 11.09 27.18 13.44
C THR A 241 10.25 27.21 14.73
N ASN A 242 9.86 26.04 15.25
CA ASN A 242 9.11 25.93 16.51
C ASN A 242 9.87 26.56 17.69
N ARG A 243 11.21 26.39 17.74
CA ARG A 243 12.06 27.01 18.76
C ARG A 243 12.08 28.52 18.67
N ALA A 244 12.19 29.07 17.46
CA ALA A 244 12.18 30.51 17.22
C ALA A 244 10.84 31.14 17.63
N GLU A 245 9.72 30.52 17.27
CA GLU A 245 8.37 30.98 17.63
C GLU A 245 8.15 30.96 19.15
N ALA A 246 8.54 29.88 19.83
CA ALA A 246 8.45 29.78 21.28
C ALA A 246 9.33 30.83 21.99
N ALA A 247 10.49 31.17 21.44
CA ALA A 247 11.34 32.25 21.96
C ALA A 247 10.69 33.63 21.76
N TYR A 248 10.10 33.88 20.59
CA TYR A 248 9.39 35.12 20.28
C TYR A 248 8.16 35.33 21.18
N ALA A 249 7.31 34.32 21.34
CA ALA A 249 6.14 34.38 22.21
C ALA A 249 6.51 34.65 23.68
N ARG A 250 7.60 34.05 24.17
CA ARG A 250 8.14 34.34 25.51
C ARG A 250 8.61 35.79 25.65
N ARG A 251 9.27 36.35 24.63
CA ARG A 251 9.66 37.77 24.63
C ARG A 251 8.46 38.69 24.65
N GLN A 252 7.41 38.43 23.85
CA GLN A 252 6.20 39.23 23.88
C GLN A 252 5.51 39.21 25.25
N ARG A 253 5.42 38.04 25.89
CA ARG A 253 4.84 37.92 27.25
C ARG A 253 5.68 38.60 28.33
N ALA A 254 6.99 38.73 28.14
CA ALA A 254 7.86 39.45 29.08
C ALA A 254 7.81 40.98 28.89
N ILE A 255 7.27 41.45 27.77
CA ILE A 255 7.12 42.88 27.44
C ILE A 255 5.71 43.40 27.81
N ALA A 256 4.71 42.52 27.88
CA ALA A 256 3.33 42.80 28.29
C ALA A 256 3.17 42.79 29.82
#